data_AF-I1W1L3-F1
#
_entry.id   AF-I1W1L3-F1
#
_cell.length_a   1.000
_cell.length_b   1.000
_cell.length_c   1.000
_cell.angle_alpha   90.00
_cell.angle_beta   90.00
_cell.angle_gamma   90.00
#
_symmetry.space_group_name_H-M   'P 1'
#
loop_
_entity.id
_entity.type
_entity.pdbx_description
1 polymer ?
#
loop_
_entity_poly.entity_id
_entity_poly.type
_entity_poly.pdbx_seq_one_letter_code
_entity_poly.pdbx_strand_id
1 'polypeptide(L)' 'FLWIRASYPRFRYDQLMYLLWKNYLPLTLALCLWFISMPISMSCIAPQM' A
#
# COMPACT_ATOMS: atom_id res chain seq x y z
N PHE A 1 8.58 13.08 -10.44
CA PHE A 1 7.35 13.89 -10.25
C PHE A 1 6.93 14.72 -11.46
N LEU A 2 7.85 15.37 -12.20
CA LEU A 2 7.50 16.25 -13.33
C LEU A 2 6.70 15.53 -14.43
N TRP A 3 7.10 14.30 -14.78
CA TRP A 3 6.43 13.48 -15.81
C TRP A 3 5.07 12.95 -15.37
N ILE A 4 4.92 12.56 -14.11
CA ILE A 4 3.63 12.12 -13.54
C ILE A 4 2.63 13.28 -13.54
N ARG A 5 3.04 14.49 -13.16
CA ARG A 5 2.16 15.67 -13.16
C ARG A 5 1.79 16.15 -14.57
N ALA A 6 2.66 15.92 -15.56
CA ALA A 6 2.41 16.28 -16.96
C ALA A 6 1.52 15.26 -17.70
N SER A 7 1.53 13.99 -17.31
CA SER A 7 0.81 12.92 -17.99
C SER A 7 -0.57 12.63 -17.39
N TYR A 8 -0.77 12.87 -16.09
CA TYR A 8 -2.04 12.59 -15.41
C TYR A 8 -2.90 13.86 -15.27
N PRO A 9 -4.09 13.92 -15.91
CA PRO A 9 -5.04 15.01 -15.69
C PRO A 9 -5.55 15.01 -14.24
N ARG A 10 -5.98 16.16 -13.72
CA ARG A 10 -6.44 16.28 -12.33
C ARG A 10 -7.60 15.33 -12.05
N PHE A 11 -7.36 14.27 -11.28
CA PHE A 11 -8.41 13.42 -10.73
C PHE A 11 -9.18 14.17 -9.64
N ARG A 12 -10.51 13.97 -9.58
CA ARG A 12 -11.36 14.60 -8.57
C ARG A 12 -11.05 14.04 -7.17
N TYR A 13 -11.18 14.84 -6.13
CA TYR A 13 -10.94 14.41 -4.73
C TYR A 13 -11.80 13.19 -4.36
N ASP A 14 -13.04 13.10 -4.85
CA ASP A 14 -13.89 11.90 -4.70
C ASP A 14 -13.25 10.64 -5.27
N GLN A 15 -12.64 10.73 -6.45
CA GLN A 15 -12.04 9.57 -7.10
C GLN A 15 -10.77 9.15 -6.37
N LEU A 16 -9.99 10.11 -5.87
CA LEU A 16 -8.84 9.83 -5.02
C LEU A 16 -9.26 9.16 -3.70
N MET A 17 -10.30 9.70 -3.06
CA MET A 17 -10.87 9.14 -1.83
C MET A 17 -11.36 7.72 -2.07
N TYR A 18 -12.15 7.49 -3.13
CA TYR A 18 -12.64 6.16 -3.48
C TYR A 18 -11.50 5.19 -3.77
N LEU A 19 -10.49 5.61 -4.53
CA LEU A 19 -9.32 4.80 -4.85
C LEU A 19 -8.57 4.40 -3.58
N LEU A 20 -8.27 5.36 -2.70
CA LEU A 20 -7.57 5.14 -1.44
C LEU A 20 -8.37 4.21 -0.50
N TRP A 21 -9.66 4.51 -0.30
CA TRP A 21 -10.47 3.82 0.68
C TRP A 21 -10.95 2.44 0.22
N LYS A 22 -11.22 2.24 -1.08
CA LYS A 22 -11.68 0.94 -1.57
C LYS A 22 -10.58 0.02 -2.08
N ASN A 23 -9.48 0.57 -2.63
CA ASN A 23 -8.41 -0.27 -3.19
C ASN A 23 -7.20 -0.32 -2.26
N TYR A 24 -6.70 0.84 -1.82
CA TYR A 24 -5.47 0.87 -1.03
C TYR A 24 -5.68 0.39 0.40
N LEU A 25 -6.81 0.69 1.04
CA LEU A 25 -7.08 0.29 2.42
C LEU A 25 -7.10 -1.24 2.61
N PRO A 26 -7.90 -2.04 1.87
CA PRO A 26 -7.88 -3.49 2.03
C PRO A 26 -6.55 -4.12 1.57
N LEU A 27 -5.93 -3.55 0.52
CA LEU A 27 -4.63 -4.03 0.04
C LEU A 27 -3.53 -3.82 1.07
N THR A 28 -3.49 -2.65 1.73
CA THR A 28 -2.50 -2.35 2.77
C THR A 28 -2.68 -3.26 3.98
N LEU A 29 -3.94 -3.55 4.36
CA LEU A 29 -4.24 -4.47 5.45
C LEU A 29 -3.82 -5.91 5.12
N ALA A 30 -4.12 -6.39 3.90
CA ALA A 30 -3.69 -7.70 3.42
C ALA A 30 -2.16 -7.82 3.36
N LEU A 31 -1.48 -6.79 2.84
CA LEU A 31 -0.02 -6.73 2.83
C LEU A 31 0.56 -6.70 4.24
N CYS A 32 -0.03 -5.95 5.18
CA CYS A 32 0.43 -5.92 6.56
C CYS A 32 0.38 -7.31 7.21
N LEU A 33 -0.75 -8.02 7.07
CA LEU A 33 -0.89 -9.39 7.54
C LEU A 33 0.12 -10.34 6.87
N TRP A 34 0.34 -10.16 5.57
CA TRP A 34 1.33 -10.92 4.81
C TRP A 34 2.77 -10.68 5.32
N PHE A 35 3.16 -9.42 5.51
CA PHE A 35 4.48 -9.03 6.02
C PHE A 35 4.72 -9.50 7.45
N ILE A 36 3.68 -9.67 8.26
CA ILE A 36 3.79 -10.29 9.58
C ILE A 36 3.92 -11.82 9.45
N SER A 37 3.09 -12.45 8.62
CA SER A 37 3.07 -13.91 8.45
C SER A 37 4.31 -14.50 7.76
N MET A 38 4.93 -13.75 6.84
CA MET A 38 6.11 -14.15 6.07
C MET A 38 7.33 -14.46 6.94
N PRO A 39 7.82 -13.53 7.79
CA PRO A 39 8.97 -13.80 8.66
C PRO A 39 8.66 -14.88 9.71
N ILE A 40 7.41 -14.99 10.16
CA ILE A 40 6.98 -16.04 11.09
C ILE A 40 7.04 -17.42 10.43
N SER A 41 6.53 -17.56 9.21
CA SER A 41 6.50 -18.83 8.47
C SER A 41 7.89 -19.28 8.03
N MET A 42 8.76 -18.34 7.67
CA MET A 42 10.14 -18.64 7.25
C MET A 42 11.11 -18.70 8.44
N SER A 43 10.64 -18.53 9.68
CA SER A 43 11.48 -18.41 10.89
C SER A 43 12.59 -17.35 10.77
N CYS A 44 12.40 -16.37 9.89
CA CYS A 44 13.32 -15.26 9.63
C CYS A 44 12.88 -14.01 10.40
N ILE A 45 12.76 -14.13 11.72
CA ILE A 45 12.47 -12.98 12.59
C ILE A 45 13.77 -12.18 12.73
N ALA A 46 13.73 -10.90 12.36
CA ALA A 46 14.89 -10.03 12.50
C ALA A 46 15.26 -9.92 14.00
N PRO A 47 16.55 -10.08 14.36
CA PRO A 47 16.98 -9.95 15.74
C PRO A 47 16.73 -8.52 16.23
N GLN A 48 15.97 -8.37 17.31
CA GLN A 48 15.89 -7.11 18.04
C GLN A 48 17.17 -6.97 18.85
N MET A 49 18.02 -6.04 18.43
CA MET A 49 19.25 -5.65 19.16
C MET A 49 18.88 -4.78 20.34
#